data_AF-A0A0M5JGC9-F1
#
_entry.id   AF-A0A0M5JGC9-F1
#
_cell.length_a   1.000
_cell.length_b   1.000
_cell.length_c   1.000
_cell.angle_alpha   90.00
_cell.angle_beta   90.00
_cell.angle_gamma   90.00
#
_symmetry.space_group_name_H-M   'P 1'
#
loop_
_entity.id
_entity.type
_entity.pdbx_description
1 polymer ?
#
loop_
_entity_poly.entity_id
_entity_poly.type
_entity_poly.pdbx_seq_one_letter_code
_entity_poly.pdbx_strand_id
1 'polypeptide(L)'
;MPIKQLLINQLVACCNESSWFVCYSDAVKNLTEEEACMKPSSPEHSIKEISYHLFYWNERYLKRWKGEQVAENALPFAETFHLPAEASWEEIKHNVIQIFSEWIDELQNCDEQQLLEQVAWSNSTWSDEISYLTIHSAYHIGQIVTARKRQNSWKNEYGV
;
A
#
# COMPACT_ATOMS: atom_id res chain seq x y z
N MET A 1 5.81 -2.10 -23.69
CA MET A 1 4.83 -2.75 -22.79
C MET A 1 3.65 -1.79 -22.65
N PRO A 2 2.40 -2.24 -22.81
CA PRO A 2 1.22 -1.39 -22.58
C PRO A 2 1.23 -0.84 -21.13
N ILE A 3 0.79 0.42 -20.95
CA ILE A 3 0.80 1.11 -19.64
C ILE A 3 0.01 0.30 -18.60
N LYS A 4 -1.16 -0.22 -18.98
CA LYS A 4 -1.99 -1.09 -18.13
C LYS A 4 -1.21 -2.27 -17.56
N GLN A 5 -0.50 -3.00 -18.42
CA GLN A 5 0.28 -4.17 -17.99
C GLN A 5 1.45 -3.76 -17.08
N LEU A 6 2.08 -2.61 -17.35
CA LEU A 6 3.14 -2.10 -16.47
C LEU A 6 2.61 -1.82 -15.06
N LEU A 7 1.48 -1.13 -14.93
CA LEU A 7 0.87 -0.80 -13.65
C LEU A 7 0.43 -2.06 -12.89
N ILE A 8 -0.20 -3.03 -13.57
CA ILE A 8 -0.57 -4.33 -12.98
C ILE A 8 0.67 -5.04 -12.43
N ASN A 9 1.77 -5.10 -13.21
CA ASN A 9 3.00 -5.76 -12.77
C ASN A 9 3.60 -5.06 -11.54
N GLN A 10 3.52 -3.73 -11.45
CA GLN A 10 4.00 -2.99 -10.29
C GLN A 10 3.15 -3.28 -9.04
N LEU A 11 1.81 -3.31 -9.19
CA LEU A 11 0.90 -3.65 -8.08
C LEU A 11 1.09 -5.08 -7.60
N VAL A 12 1.25 -6.05 -8.52
CA VAL A 12 1.58 -7.44 -8.19
C VAL A 12 2.88 -7.53 -7.40
N ALA A 13 3.91 -6.78 -7.81
CA ALA A 13 5.19 -6.71 -7.10
C ALA A 13 5.07 -6.12 -5.69
N CYS A 14 4.15 -5.16 -5.49
CA CYS A 14 3.83 -4.63 -4.17
C CYS A 14 2.96 -5.57 -3.33
N CYS A 15 2.08 -6.36 -3.95
CA CYS A 15 1.08 -7.14 -3.25
C CYS A 15 1.62 -8.50 -2.77
N ASN A 16 1.96 -9.38 -3.73
CA ASN A 16 2.14 -10.81 -3.47
C ASN A 16 3.27 -11.49 -4.24
N GLU A 17 3.97 -10.82 -5.16
CA GLU A 17 5.10 -11.40 -5.90
C GLU A 17 6.39 -10.61 -5.65
N SER A 18 7.21 -11.07 -4.71
CA SER A 18 8.51 -10.45 -4.44
C SER A 18 9.41 -10.46 -5.69
N SER A 19 10.06 -9.33 -5.97
CA SER A 19 10.91 -9.11 -7.15
C SER A 19 12.21 -8.39 -6.74
N TRP A 20 12.50 -7.22 -7.33
CA TRP A 20 13.60 -6.33 -6.92
C TRP A 20 13.48 -5.81 -5.47
N PHE A 21 12.31 -5.99 -4.86
CA PHE A 21 12.02 -5.75 -3.45
C PHE A 21 11.00 -6.78 -2.96
N VAL A 22 10.89 -6.93 -1.64
CA VAL A 22 9.93 -7.82 -0.99
C VAL A 22 8.51 -7.26 -1.15
N CYS A 23 7.55 -8.10 -1.52
CA CYS A 23 6.13 -7.70 -1.59
C CYS A 23 5.52 -7.56 -0.18
N TYR A 24 4.36 -6.89 -0.06
CA TYR A 24 3.71 -6.67 1.23
C TYR A 24 3.38 -8.00 1.94
N SER A 25 2.83 -8.98 1.22
CA SER A 25 2.47 -10.30 1.78
C SER A 25 3.65 -11.01 2.44
N ASP A 26 4.83 -10.97 1.83
CA ASP A 26 6.05 -11.54 2.41
C ASP A 26 6.60 -10.67 3.55
N ALA A 27 6.56 -9.34 3.39
CA ALA A 27 7.04 -8.40 4.41
C ALA A 27 6.31 -8.55 5.75
N VAL A 28 5.02 -8.88 5.72
CA VAL A 28 4.17 -9.03 6.91
C VAL A 28 3.97 -10.48 7.37
N LYS A 29 4.59 -11.43 6.65
CA LYS A 29 4.45 -12.86 6.92
C LYS A 29 4.85 -13.22 8.35
N ASN A 30 3.99 -13.99 9.02
CA ASN A 30 4.20 -14.47 10.39
C ASN A 30 4.48 -13.37 11.44
N LEU A 31 4.07 -12.12 11.22
CA LEU A 31 4.09 -11.10 12.27
C LEU A 31 2.94 -11.29 13.24
N THR A 32 3.28 -11.24 14.53
CA THR A 32 2.30 -11.10 15.60
C THR A 32 1.80 -9.66 15.71
N GLU A 33 0.65 -9.47 16.35
CA GLU A 33 0.10 -8.16 16.71
C GLU A 33 1.13 -7.32 17.51
N GLU A 34 1.81 -7.95 18.47
CA GLU A 34 2.80 -7.28 19.32
C GLU A 34 3.99 -6.75 18.51
N GLU A 35 4.57 -7.57 17.64
CA GLU A 35 5.66 -7.14 16.75
C GLU A 35 5.19 -6.05 15.78
N ALA A 36 3.96 -6.15 15.28
CA ALA A 36 3.40 -5.17 14.36
C ALA A 36 3.17 -3.80 15.03
N CYS A 37 2.82 -3.78 16.32
CA CYS A 37 2.60 -2.56 17.10
C CYS A 37 3.90 -1.96 17.66
N MET A 38 4.99 -2.72 17.70
CA MET A 38 6.26 -2.26 18.26
C MET A 38 6.89 -1.18 17.36
N LYS A 39 7.17 -0.01 17.96
CA LYS A 39 7.90 1.09 17.29
C LYS A 39 9.41 0.86 17.43
N PRO A 40 10.19 0.88 16.33
CA PRO A 40 11.64 0.65 16.43
C PRO A 40 12.36 1.79 17.17
N SER A 41 11.91 3.04 17.00
CA SER A 41 12.36 4.22 17.74
C SER A 41 11.40 5.39 17.53
N SER A 42 11.46 6.45 18.32
CA SER A 42 10.77 7.71 18.00
C SER A 42 11.69 8.55 17.10
N PRO A 43 11.21 9.15 15.99
CA PRO A 43 9.82 9.36 15.57
C PRO A 43 9.28 8.33 14.55
N GLU A 44 9.78 7.09 14.53
CA GLU A 44 9.40 6.10 13.52
C GLU A 44 8.01 5.49 13.79
N HIS A 45 7.33 5.12 12.70
CA HIS A 45 6.04 4.44 12.74
C HIS A 45 6.24 2.92 12.93
N SER A 46 5.29 2.29 13.62
CA SER A 46 5.17 0.84 13.72
C SER A 46 4.72 0.22 12.40
N ILE A 47 4.91 -1.10 12.25
CA ILE A 47 4.50 -1.82 11.03
C ILE A 47 2.98 -1.75 10.84
N LYS A 48 2.21 -1.77 11.93
CA LYS A 48 0.75 -1.64 11.91
C LYS A 48 0.32 -0.27 11.43
N GLU A 49 0.95 0.80 11.91
CA GLU A 49 0.69 2.18 11.45
C GLU A 49 1.04 2.37 9.97
N ILE A 50 2.20 1.84 9.53
CA ILE A 50 2.60 1.89 8.11
C ILE A 50 1.62 1.12 7.22
N SER A 51 1.17 -0.06 7.67
CA SER A 51 0.21 -0.87 6.92
C SER A 51 -1.14 -0.17 6.79
N TYR A 52 -1.65 0.42 7.87
CA TYR A 52 -2.88 1.19 7.81
C TYR A 52 -2.74 2.42 6.90
N HIS A 53 -1.61 3.11 6.94
CA HIS A 53 -1.32 4.22 6.03
C HIS A 53 -1.38 3.80 4.56
N LEU A 54 -0.84 2.63 4.21
CA LEU A 54 -0.95 2.06 2.87
C LEU A 54 -2.39 1.77 2.49
N PHE A 55 -3.15 1.11 3.36
CA PHE A 55 -4.57 0.84 3.13
C PHE A 55 -5.35 2.14 2.90
N TYR A 56 -5.19 3.12 3.78
CA TYR A 56 -5.92 4.38 3.74
C TYR A 56 -5.77 5.11 2.41
N TRP A 57 -4.54 5.27 1.91
CA TRP A 57 -4.31 5.97 0.65
C TRP A 57 -4.76 5.15 -0.56
N ASN A 58 -4.52 3.84 -0.56
CA ASN A 58 -4.99 2.97 -1.65
C ASN A 58 -6.53 2.95 -1.73
N GLU A 59 -7.22 2.83 -0.61
CA GLU A 59 -8.68 2.82 -0.54
C GLU A 59 -9.25 4.14 -1.08
N ARG A 60 -8.67 5.26 -0.65
CA ARG A 60 -9.12 6.59 -1.06
C ARG A 60 -8.99 6.82 -2.57
N TYR A 61 -7.87 6.41 -3.16
CA TYR A 61 -7.68 6.54 -4.61
C TYR A 61 -8.52 5.55 -5.40
N LEU A 62 -8.73 4.34 -4.90
CA LEU A 62 -9.60 3.35 -5.55
C LEU A 62 -11.05 3.84 -5.60
N LYS A 63 -11.56 4.40 -4.51
CA LYS A 63 -12.90 5.02 -4.48
C LYS A 63 -13.03 6.14 -5.51
N ARG A 64 -12.01 7.00 -5.63
CA ARG A 64 -11.99 8.07 -6.66
C ARG A 64 -11.98 7.49 -8.07
N TRP A 65 -11.23 6.42 -8.30
CA TRP A 65 -11.18 5.71 -9.59
C TRP A 65 -12.55 5.16 -9.97
N LYS A 66 -13.25 4.55 -9.00
CA LYS A 66 -14.62 4.04 -9.15
C LYS A 66 -15.69 5.15 -9.26
N GLY A 67 -15.31 6.43 -9.19
CA GLY A 67 -16.23 7.57 -9.21
C GLY A 67 -17.04 7.75 -7.93
N GLU A 68 -16.64 7.11 -6.83
CA GLU A 68 -17.31 7.23 -5.53
C GLU A 68 -16.97 8.56 -4.84
N GLN A 69 -17.89 9.04 -4.02
CA GLN A 69 -17.63 10.24 -3.21
C GLN A 69 -16.61 9.93 -2.12
N VAL A 70 -15.54 10.72 -2.12
CA VAL A 70 -14.53 10.73 -1.08
C VAL A 70 -14.55 12.10 -0.42
N ALA A 71 -14.51 12.16 0.90
CA ALA A 71 -14.45 13.42 1.63
C ALA A 71 -13.33 14.32 1.07
N GLU A 72 -13.60 15.61 0.85
CA GLU A 72 -12.59 16.53 0.29
C GLU A 72 -11.41 16.74 1.24
N ASN A 73 -11.68 16.72 2.54
CA ASN A 73 -10.67 16.82 3.58
C ASN A 73 -10.02 15.45 3.80
N ALA A 74 -8.89 15.21 3.15
CA ALA A 74 -7.99 14.14 3.60
C ALA A 74 -7.50 14.48 5.01
N LEU A 75 -7.36 13.46 5.85
CA LEU A 75 -6.60 13.60 7.09
C LEU A 75 -5.22 14.21 6.74
N PRO A 76 -4.69 15.13 7.56
CA PRO A 76 -3.31 15.58 7.46
C PRO A 76 -2.38 14.36 7.33
N PHE A 77 -1.30 14.47 6.54
CA PHE A 77 -0.41 13.33 6.24
C PHE A 77 0.05 12.60 7.52
N ALA A 78 0.39 13.35 8.58
CA ALA A 78 0.78 12.79 9.88
C ALA A 78 -0.35 11.98 10.55
N GLU A 79 -1.61 12.35 10.34
CA GLU A 79 -2.78 11.68 10.93
C GLU A 79 -3.18 10.40 10.19
N THR A 80 -2.65 10.15 9.00
CA THR A 80 -2.92 8.91 8.26
C THR A 80 -2.23 7.67 8.85
N PHE A 81 -1.33 7.88 9.81
CA PHE A 81 -0.75 6.83 10.63
C PHE A 81 -1.58 6.57 11.91
N HIS A 82 -2.63 7.36 12.18
CA HIS A 82 -3.51 7.13 13.31
C HIS A 82 -4.46 5.97 13.01
N LEU A 83 -4.26 4.86 13.72
CA LEU A 83 -5.10 3.68 13.62
C LEU A 83 -6.53 3.98 14.10
N PRO A 84 -7.56 3.39 13.47
CA PRO A 84 -8.89 3.36 14.05
C PRO A 84 -8.83 2.68 15.42
N ALA A 85 -9.66 3.15 16.36
CA ALA A 85 -9.79 2.47 17.64
C ALA A 85 -10.19 1.01 17.39
N GLU A 86 -9.53 0.07 18.07
CA GLU A 86 -9.83 -1.37 18.05
C GLU A 86 -9.49 -2.14 16.74
N ALA A 87 -8.93 -1.50 15.71
CA ALA A 87 -8.54 -2.22 14.49
C ALA A 87 -7.47 -3.28 14.81
N SER A 88 -7.74 -4.55 14.49
CA SER A 88 -6.78 -5.64 14.73
C SER A 88 -5.68 -5.66 13.66
N TRP A 89 -4.51 -6.21 13.98
CA TRP A 89 -3.42 -6.40 13.02
C TRP A 89 -3.85 -7.28 11.85
N GLU A 90 -4.55 -8.38 12.13
CA GLU A 90 -5.04 -9.30 11.10
C GLU A 90 -6.00 -8.61 10.12
N GLU A 91 -6.90 -7.77 10.62
CA GLU A 91 -7.82 -6.98 9.78
C GLU A 91 -7.05 -5.98 8.90
N ILE A 92 -6.11 -5.21 9.46
CA ILE A 92 -5.32 -4.25 8.68
C ILE A 92 -4.52 -4.96 7.59
N LYS A 93 -3.85 -6.07 7.93
CA LYS A 93 -3.09 -6.89 6.99
C LYS A 93 -3.98 -7.41 5.87
N HIS A 94 -5.16 -7.91 6.20
CA HIS A 94 -6.14 -8.37 5.23
C HIS A 94 -6.59 -7.24 4.30
N ASN A 95 -6.94 -6.07 4.86
CA ASN A 95 -7.41 -4.92 4.11
C ASN A 95 -6.36 -4.39 3.12
N VAL A 96 -5.07 -4.39 3.49
CA VAL A 96 -3.98 -4.00 2.57
C VAL A 96 -3.87 -4.98 1.40
N ILE A 97 -3.91 -6.29 1.65
CA ILE A 97 -3.84 -7.29 0.58
C ILE A 97 -5.07 -7.20 -0.33
N GLN A 98 -6.26 -7.04 0.27
CA GLN A 98 -7.50 -6.90 -0.46
C GLN A 98 -7.48 -5.66 -1.35
N ILE A 99 -7.06 -4.49 -0.84
CA ILE A 99 -7.09 -3.26 -1.65
C ILE A 99 -6.12 -3.29 -2.83
N PHE A 100 -4.95 -3.93 -2.70
CA PHE A 100 -4.07 -4.17 -3.84
C PHE A 100 -4.69 -5.13 -4.85
N SER A 101 -5.36 -6.18 -4.38
CA SER A 101 -6.06 -7.14 -5.26
C SER A 101 -7.19 -6.47 -6.03
N GLU A 102 -7.99 -5.62 -5.36
CA GLU A 102 -9.03 -4.83 -6.02
C GLU A 102 -8.46 -3.87 -7.07
N TRP A 103 -7.34 -3.21 -6.80
CA TRP A 103 -6.66 -2.39 -7.81
C TRP A 103 -6.24 -3.20 -9.04
N ILE A 104 -5.68 -4.40 -8.83
CA ILE A 104 -5.29 -5.31 -9.93
C ILE A 104 -6.53 -5.70 -10.75
N ASP A 105 -7.63 -6.06 -10.09
CA ASP A 105 -8.88 -6.44 -10.74
C ASP A 105 -9.49 -5.26 -11.53
N GLU A 106 -9.53 -4.06 -10.95
CA GLU A 106 -10.00 -2.85 -11.65
C GLU A 106 -9.16 -2.58 -12.90
N LEU A 107 -7.83 -2.65 -12.79
CA LEU A 107 -6.94 -2.43 -13.93
C LEU A 107 -7.07 -3.51 -15.00
N GLN A 108 -7.35 -4.77 -14.64
CA GLN A 108 -7.58 -5.82 -15.64
C GLN A 108 -8.84 -5.55 -16.48
N ASN A 109 -9.86 -4.93 -15.88
CA ASN A 109 -11.17 -4.75 -16.47
C ASN A 109 -11.41 -3.34 -17.04
N CYS A 110 -10.52 -2.38 -16.79
CA CYS A 110 -10.69 -1.01 -17.27
C CYS A 110 -10.44 -0.84 -18.77
N ASP A 111 -10.99 0.24 -19.33
CA ASP A 111 -10.56 0.75 -20.63
C ASP A 111 -9.19 1.44 -20.48
N GLU A 112 -8.26 1.15 -21.38
CA GLU A 112 -6.94 1.80 -21.36
C GLU A 112 -7.03 3.32 -21.54
N GLN A 113 -8.09 3.83 -22.18
CA GLN A 113 -8.29 5.28 -22.30
C GLN A 113 -8.51 5.95 -20.93
N GLN A 114 -9.14 5.27 -19.97
CA GLN A 114 -9.37 5.81 -18.62
C GLN A 114 -8.04 6.11 -17.90
N LEU A 115 -7.00 5.32 -18.17
CA LEU A 115 -5.66 5.54 -17.59
C LEU A 115 -5.02 6.85 -18.07
N LEU A 116 -5.45 7.37 -19.21
CA LEU A 116 -4.93 8.60 -19.81
C LEU A 116 -5.77 9.83 -19.44
N GLU A 117 -6.91 9.64 -18.77
CA GLU A 117 -7.74 10.74 -18.30
C GLU A 117 -7.04 11.50 -17.17
N GLN A 118 -7.22 12.82 -17.16
CA GLN A 118 -6.70 13.68 -16.10
C GLN A 118 -7.51 13.51 -14.82
N VAL A 119 -6.83 13.48 -13.68
CA VAL A 119 -7.51 13.51 -12.38
C VAL A 119 -7.99 14.91 -12.04
N ALA A 120 -9.07 15.02 -11.26
CA ALA A 120 -9.74 16.30 -11.03
C ALA A 120 -8.93 17.33 -10.18
N TRP A 121 -7.89 16.88 -9.48
CA TRP A 121 -7.15 17.70 -8.50
C TRP A 121 -5.70 18.03 -8.88
N SER A 122 -5.21 17.55 -10.03
CA SER A 122 -3.84 17.80 -10.50
C SER A 122 -3.78 17.77 -12.03
N ASN A 123 -2.63 18.10 -12.61
CA ASN A 123 -2.39 17.97 -14.05
C ASN A 123 -1.92 16.56 -14.45
N SER A 124 -2.02 15.58 -13.54
CA SER A 124 -1.59 14.20 -13.74
C SER A 124 -2.71 13.35 -14.32
N THR A 125 -2.33 12.27 -15.00
CA THR A 125 -3.27 11.23 -15.45
C THR A 125 -3.49 10.19 -14.37
N TRP A 126 -4.52 9.37 -14.51
CA TRP A 126 -4.70 8.20 -13.64
C TRP A 126 -3.49 7.26 -13.66
N SER A 127 -2.84 7.08 -14.82
CA SER A 127 -1.64 6.26 -14.90
C SER A 127 -0.48 6.82 -14.07
N ASP A 128 -0.33 8.15 -14.00
CA ASP A 128 0.68 8.79 -13.16
C ASP A 128 0.37 8.58 -11.67
N GLU A 129 -0.88 8.82 -11.25
CA GLU A 129 -1.29 8.70 -9.85
C GLU A 129 -1.18 7.27 -9.33
N ILE A 130 -1.57 6.26 -10.12
CA ILE A 130 -1.45 4.84 -9.76
C ILE A 130 0.03 4.43 -9.68
N SER A 131 0.86 4.92 -10.60
CA SER A 131 2.31 4.70 -10.56
C SER A 131 2.92 5.30 -9.28
N TYR A 132 2.56 6.55 -8.92
CA TYR A 132 3.01 7.21 -7.70
C TYR A 132 2.55 6.48 -6.43
N LEU A 133 1.30 6.03 -6.39
CA LEU A 133 0.76 5.24 -5.29
C LEU A 133 1.50 3.91 -5.12
N THR A 134 1.92 3.29 -6.24
CA THR A 134 2.63 2.01 -6.21
C THR A 134 4.08 2.17 -5.76
N ILE A 135 4.82 3.17 -6.25
CA ILE A 135 6.20 3.44 -5.76
C ILE A 135 6.21 3.89 -4.29
N HIS A 136 5.18 4.64 -3.86
CA HIS A 136 4.94 4.97 -2.45
C HIS A 136 4.73 3.71 -1.61
N SER A 137 3.95 2.76 -2.12
CA SER A 137 3.73 1.47 -1.46
C SER A 137 5.03 0.67 -1.32
N ALA A 138 5.83 0.57 -2.38
CA ALA A 138 7.15 -0.09 -2.33
C ALA A 138 8.09 0.56 -1.30
N TYR A 139 8.12 1.89 -1.22
CA TYR A 139 8.91 2.63 -0.22
C TYR A 139 8.56 2.21 1.22
N HIS A 140 7.27 2.20 1.55
CA HIS A 140 6.79 1.84 2.89
C HIS A 140 6.94 0.34 3.19
N ILE A 141 6.81 -0.55 2.19
CA ILE A 141 7.13 -1.97 2.37
C ILE A 141 8.62 -2.13 2.75
N GLY A 142 9.52 -1.36 2.13
CA GLY A 142 10.93 -1.31 2.53
C GLY A 142 11.14 -0.86 3.99
N GLN A 143 10.33 0.08 4.47
CA GLN A 143 10.34 0.48 5.88
C GLN A 143 9.87 -0.66 6.81
N ILE A 144 8.85 -1.42 6.42
CA ILE A 144 8.39 -2.62 7.16
C ILE A 144 9.53 -3.62 7.29
N VAL A 145 10.20 -3.97 6.19
CA VAL A 145 11.34 -4.89 6.20
C VAL A 145 12.46 -4.36 7.11
N THR A 146 12.74 -3.06 7.06
CA THR A 146 13.75 -2.43 7.93
C THR A 146 13.36 -2.49 9.42
N ALA A 147 12.10 -2.22 9.74
CA ALA A 147 11.59 -2.31 11.10
C ALA A 147 11.74 -3.74 11.64
N ARG A 148 11.39 -4.76 10.84
CA ARG A 148 11.58 -6.16 11.21
C ARG A 148 13.03 -6.56 11.42
N LYS A 149 13.94 -6.09 10.55
CA LYS A 149 15.39 -6.31 10.71
C LYS A 149 15.87 -5.73 12.05
N ARG A 150 15.38 -4.55 12.46
CA ARG A 150 15.71 -3.94 13.77
C ARG A 150 15.10 -4.66 14.96
N GLN A 151 13.90 -5.22 14.80
CA GLN A 151 13.22 -6.05 15.80
C GLN A 151 13.82 -7.47 15.91
N ASN A 152 14.78 -7.83 15.06
CA ASN A 152 15.28 -9.21 14.89
C ASN A 152 14.19 -10.24 14.53
N SER A 153 13.07 -9.77 13.95
CA SER A 153 11.94 -10.60 13.51
C SER A 153 11.99 -10.93 12.01
N TRP A 154 12.99 -10.42 11.27
CA TRP A 154 13.23 -10.72 9.86
C TRP A 154 14.05 -12.00 9.69
N LYS A 155 13.66 -12.86 8.74
CA LYS A 155 14.42 -14.04 8.34
C LYS A 155 14.84 -13.90 6.89
N ASN A 156 16.08 -14.27 6.57
CA ASN A 156 16.63 -14.17 5.21
C ASN A 156 15.85 -15.00 4.16
N GLU A 157 15.13 -16.04 4.60
CA GLU A 157 14.27 -16.86 3.74
C GLU A 157 13.07 -16.09 3.17
N TYR A 158 12.73 -14.91 3.71
CA TYR A 158 11.65 -14.05 3.22
C TYR A 158 12.11 -13.06 2.14
N GLY A 159 13.38 -13.10 1.73
CA GLY A 159 13.98 -12.18 0.76
C GLY A 159 14.96 -11.19 1.39
N VAL A 160 15.60 -10.39 0.53
CA VAL A 160 16.77 -9.56 0.89
C VAL A 160 16.70 -8.18 0.30
#